data_AF-A0A2V5ZBF8-F1
#
_entry.id   AF-A0A2V5ZBF8-F1
#
_cell.length_a   1.000
_cell.length_b   1.000
_cell.length_c   1.000
_cell.angle_alpha   90.00
_cell.angle_beta   90.00
_cell.angle_gamma   90.00
#
_symmetry.space_group_name_H-M   'P 1'
#
loop_
_entity.id
_entity.type
_entity.pdbx_description
1 polymer ?
#
loop_
_entity_poly.entity_id
_entity_poly.type
_entity_poly.pdbx_seq_one_letter_code
_entity_poly.pdbx_strand_id
1 'polypeptide(L)'
;MKTRQKRPLQPPLPPMEARSVDEIPAGKGWQYEPKWDGFRCVAFREGEQIYLQSKAGQPLARYFPDIAGALSRLPATCFVLDGELVVPVSGALSFDELQLRLHPAASRVAKLAKAHPATYIVFDLLAENGQVFLKHSLRDRRRLLERFARLNFRSAKHLRLSPTTTDYRTADKWFK
;
A
#
# COMPACT_ATOMS: atom_id res chain seq x y z
N MET A 1 -27.89 7.85 14.31
CA MET A 1 -26.70 8.50 13.72
C MET A 1 -25.48 7.63 13.96
N LYS A 2 -24.83 7.08 12.93
CA LYS A 2 -23.54 6.39 13.10
C LYS A 2 -22.48 7.46 13.38
N THR A 3 -21.86 7.42 14.56
CA THR A 3 -20.75 8.29 14.92
C THR A 3 -19.66 8.19 13.85
N ARG A 4 -19.31 9.33 13.23
CA ARG A 4 -18.24 9.41 12.23
C ARG A 4 -16.91 9.12 12.93
N GLN A 5 -16.44 7.89 12.81
CA GLN A 5 -15.16 7.44 13.36
C GLN A 5 -14.03 8.19 12.67
N LYS A 6 -13.40 9.14 13.37
CA LYS A 6 -12.20 9.84 12.90
C LYS A 6 -11.03 8.86 12.80
N ARG A 7 -10.15 9.02 11.80
CA ARG A 7 -8.89 8.27 11.76
C ARG A 7 -7.99 8.72 12.92
N PRO A 8 -7.33 7.78 13.63
CA PRO A 8 -6.46 8.11 14.75
C PRO A 8 -5.06 8.58 14.31
N LEU A 9 -4.66 8.29 13.07
CA LEU A 9 -3.40 8.76 12.47
C LEU A 9 -3.68 9.81 11.40
N GLN A 10 -2.84 10.84 11.35
CA GLN A 10 -2.92 11.94 10.41
C GLN A 10 -1.63 12.03 9.58
N PRO A 11 -1.70 12.45 8.31
CA PRO A 11 -0.51 12.81 7.55
C PRO A 11 0.08 14.15 8.06
N PRO A 12 1.41 14.36 7.95
CA PRO A 12 2.39 13.39 7.47
C PRO A 12 2.69 12.32 8.52
N LEU A 13 2.71 11.05 8.11
CA LEU A 13 3.17 9.93 8.92
C LEU A 13 4.50 9.43 8.34
N PRO A 14 5.64 9.62 9.02
CA PRO A 14 6.92 9.08 8.57
C PRO A 14 6.84 7.54 8.47
N PRO A 15 7.10 6.95 7.30
CA PRO A 15 7.08 5.51 7.16
C PRO A 15 8.31 4.87 7.84
N MET A 16 8.14 3.64 8.35
CA MET A 16 9.28 2.87 8.87
C MET A 16 10.24 2.50 7.74
N GLU A 17 11.52 2.84 7.88
CA GLU A 17 12.55 2.53 6.87
C GLU A 17 13.26 1.21 7.15
N ALA A 18 13.71 0.56 6.07
CA ALA A 18 14.53 -0.63 6.14
C ALA A 18 16.01 -0.25 6.16
N ARG A 19 16.81 -1.02 6.90
CA ARG A 19 18.28 -0.96 6.80
C ARG A 19 18.72 -1.81 5.61
N SER A 20 19.62 -1.27 4.78
CA SER A 20 20.27 -2.04 3.72
C SER A 20 21.20 -3.09 4.32
N VAL A 21 21.17 -4.30 3.77
CA VAL A 21 22.01 -5.44 4.14
C VAL A 21 22.46 -6.14 2.86
N ASP A 22 23.63 -6.76 2.90
CA ASP A 22 24.22 -7.40 1.71
C ASP A 22 23.60 -8.78 1.41
N GLU A 23 23.08 -9.44 2.45
CA GLU A 23 22.48 -10.77 2.36
C GLU A 23 21.11 -10.79 3.02
N ILE A 24 20.22 -11.68 2.54
CA ILE A 24 18.92 -11.91 3.15
C ILE A 24 19.14 -12.43 4.58
N PRO A 25 18.63 -11.75 5.62
CA PRO A 25 18.83 -12.20 6.99
C PRO A 25 18.22 -13.59 7.21
N ALA A 26 18.98 -14.51 7.80
CA ALA A 26 18.53 -15.87 8.09
C ALA A 26 18.24 -16.07 9.59
N GLY A 27 17.53 -17.16 9.91
CA GLY A 27 17.28 -17.59 11.29
C GLY A 27 15.84 -17.41 11.77
N LYS A 28 15.60 -17.71 13.05
CA LYS A 28 14.27 -17.65 13.66
C LYS A 28 13.85 -16.19 13.86
N GLY A 29 12.59 -15.90 13.56
CA GLY A 29 11.97 -14.58 13.80
C GLY A 29 11.84 -13.70 12.55
N TRP A 30 12.43 -14.10 11.43
CA TRP A 30 12.27 -13.37 10.16
C TRP A 30 10.95 -13.68 9.46
N GLN A 31 10.41 -12.64 8.84
CA GLN A 31 9.33 -12.68 7.89
C GLN A 31 9.81 -11.90 6.66
N TYR A 32 9.64 -12.49 5.48
CA TYR A 32 10.10 -11.93 4.21
C TYR A 32 8.92 -11.52 3.34
N GLU A 33 9.10 -10.47 2.56
CA GLU A 33 8.19 -10.04 1.50
C GLU A 33 9.02 -9.62 0.28
N PRO A 34 8.49 -9.73 -0.96
CA PRO A 34 9.18 -9.23 -2.13
C PRO A 34 9.45 -7.73 -2.03
N LYS A 35 10.61 -7.29 -2.50
CA LYS A 35 10.86 -5.86 -2.70
C LYS A 35 10.13 -5.41 -3.97
N TRP A 36 9.05 -4.66 -3.79
CA TRP A 36 8.34 -4.02 -4.90
C TRP A 36 9.12 -2.80 -5.37
N ASP A 37 9.21 -2.62 -6.69
CA ASP A 37 9.83 -1.44 -7.28
C ASP A 37 8.74 -0.47 -7.76
N GLY A 38 8.58 0.63 -7.04
CA GLY A 38 7.48 1.56 -7.25
C GLY A 38 7.57 2.82 -6.40
N PHE A 39 6.41 3.40 -6.08
CA PHE A 39 6.30 4.53 -5.16
C PHE A 39 5.66 4.06 -3.86
N ARG A 40 6.44 4.04 -2.78
CA ARG A 40 5.89 3.83 -1.44
C ARG A 40 4.82 4.86 -1.12
N CYS A 41 3.68 4.36 -0.66
CA CYS A 41 2.48 5.12 -0.43
C CYS A 41 1.81 4.71 0.88
N VAL A 42 1.63 5.67 1.79
CA VAL A 42 0.76 5.52 2.95
C VAL A 42 -0.63 6.04 2.56
N ALA A 43 -1.61 5.15 2.58
CA ALA A 43 -2.98 5.45 2.20
C ALA A 43 -3.86 5.62 3.44
N PHE A 44 -4.47 6.79 3.57
CA PHE A 44 -5.39 7.10 4.66
C PHE A 44 -6.81 7.14 4.10
N ARG A 45 -7.77 6.47 4.75
CA ARG A 45 -9.22 6.64 4.48
C ARG A 45 -10.05 7.03 5.71
N GLU A 46 -10.89 8.06 5.57
CA GLU A 46 -11.86 8.53 6.58
C GLU A 46 -13.19 8.89 5.90
N GLY A 47 -14.17 8.00 6.00
CA GLY A 47 -15.39 8.07 5.19
C GLY A 47 -15.04 8.05 3.71
N GLU A 48 -15.43 9.11 2.99
CA GLU A 48 -15.13 9.31 1.57
C GLU A 48 -13.77 9.99 1.32
N GLN A 49 -13.10 10.48 2.38
CA GLN A 49 -11.85 11.23 2.22
C GLN A 49 -10.65 10.29 2.12
N ILE A 50 -9.98 10.34 0.97
CA ILE A 50 -8.74 9.62 0.71
C ILE A 50 -7.57 10.59 0.67
N TYR A 51 -6.52 10.28 1.42
CA TYR A 51 -5.23 10.93 1.30
C TYR A 51 -4.19 9.87 0.99
N LEU A 52 -3.36 10.11 -0.02
CA LEU A 52 -2.23 9.25 -0.37
C LEU A 52 -0.96 10.05 -0.14
N GLN A 53 -0.02 9.48 0.60
CA GLN A 53 1.23 10.13 0.98
C GLN A 53 2.43 9.36 0.43
N SER A 54 3.36 10.03 -0.24
CA SER A 54 4.63 9.42 -0.63
C SER A 54 5.55 9.16 0.56
N LYS A 55 6.64 8.42 0.34
CA LYS A 55 7.74 8.29 1.31
C LYS A 55 8.20 9.65 1.88
N ALA A 56 8.30 10.67 1.03
CA ALA A 56 8.74 12.02 1.39
C ALA A 56 7.63 12.91 1.97
N GLY A 57 6.47 12.35 2.32
CA GLY A 57 5.35 13.09 2.91
C GLY A 57 4.46 13.84 1.91
N GLN A 58 4.73 13.73 0.61
CA GLN A 58 4.03 14.52 -0.41
C GLN A 58 2.69 13.90 -0.82
N PRO A 59 1.66 14.70 -1.14
CA PRO A 59 0.37 14.18 -1.58
C PRO A 59 0.46 13.52 -2.96
N LEU A 60 -0.04 12.29 -3.07
CA LEU A 60 -0.04 11.50 -4.31
C LEU A 60 -1.42 11.37 -4.96
N ALA A 61 -2.52 11.68 -4.25
CA ALA A 61 -3.87 11.33 -4.67
C ALA A 61 -4.24 11.86 -6.07
N ARG A 62 -3.80 13.07 -6.42
CA ARG A 62 -4.08 13.67 -7.74
C ARG A 62 -3.47 12.89 -8.91
N TYR A 63 -2.38 12.16 -8.66
CA TYR A 63 -1.65 11.38 -9.67
C TYR A 63 -2.18 9.95 -9.79
N PHE A 64 -2.91 9.47 -8.77
CA PHE A 64 -3.44 8.11 -8.68
C PHE A 64 -4.96 8.09 -8.41
N PRO A 65 -5.79 8.72 -9.26
CA PRO A 65 -7.24 8.77 -9.05
C PRO A 65 -7.91 7.38 -9.10
N ASP A 66 -7.34 6.45 -9.84
CA ASP A 66 -7.72 5.04 -9.90
C ASP A 66 -7.56 4.35 -8.54
N ILE A 67 -6.43 4.56 -7.85
CA ILE A 67 -6.19 4.01 -6.52
C ILE A 67 -7.04 4.71 -5.46
N ALA A 68 -7.13 6.04 -5.51
CA ALA A 68 -7.99 6.78 -4.60
C ALA A 68 -9.46 6.31 -4.69
N GLY A 69 -9.97 6.14 -5.91
CA GLY A 69 -11.30 5.60 -6.14
C GLY A 69 -11.44 4.13 -5.71
N ALA A 70 -10.42 3.29 -5.89
CA ALA A 70 -10.45 1.91 -5.43
C ALA A 70 -10.53 1.83 -3.90
N LEU A 71 -9.74 2.64 -3.19
CA LEU A 71 -9.75 2.72 -1.73
C LEU A 71 -11.06 3.26 -1.18
N SER A 72 -11.68 4.26 -1.83
CA SER A 72 -12.97 4.82 -1.39
C SER A 72 -14.15 3.85 -1.56
N ARG A 73 -14.03 2.85 -2.44
CA ARG A 73 -15.07 1.82 -2.64
C ARG A 73 -14.97 0.62 -1.70
N LEU A 74 -13.96 0.54 -0.84
CA LEU A 74 -13.85 -0.56 0.12
C LEU A 74 -14.99 -0.53 1.16
N PRO A 75 -15.40 -1.69 1.72
CA PRO A 75 -16.35 -1.73 2.81
C PRO A 75 -15.89 -0.98 4.07
N ALA A 76 -14.61 -1.11 4.44
CA ALA A 76 -14.02 -0.36 5.54
C ALA A 76 -13.89 1.12 5.21
N THR A 77 -14.35 1.99 6.11
CA THR A 77 -14.41 3.45 5.90
C THR A 77 -13.39 4.23 6.72
N CYS A 78 -12.64 3.59 7.62
CA CYS A 78 -11.67 4.24 8.48
C CYS A 78 -10.43 3.36 8.67
N PHE A 79 -9.32 3.68 7.98
CA PHE A 79 -8.07 2.91 8.06
C PHE A 79 -6.84 3.71 7.59
N VAL A 80 -5.66 3.18 7.92
CA VAL A 80 -4.37 3.61 7.35
C VAL A 80 -3.57 2.38 6.93
N LEU A 81 -3.19 2.34 5.65
CA LEU A 81 -2.41 1.26 5.02
C LEU A 81 -1.04 1.78 4.59
N ASP A 82 -0.04 0.91 4.59
CA ASP A 82 1.28 1.16 3.98
C ASP A 82 1.52 0.12 2.88
N GLY A 83 2.08 0.56 1.77
CA GLY A 83 2.17 -0.23 0.56
C GLY A 83 2.97 0.45 -0.55
N GLU A 84 3.04 -0.22 -1.69
CA GLU A 84 3.74 0.23 -2.88
C GLU A 84 2.76 0.46 -4.04
N LEU A 85 2.86 1.61 -4.71
CA LEU A 85 2.18 1.85 -5.98
C LEU A 85 3.05 1.36 -7.13
N VAL A 86 2.49 0.50 -7.97
CA VAL A 86 3.16 -0.07 -9.15
C VAL A 86 2.25 0.02 -10.38
N VAL A 87 2.83 0.02 -11.58
CA VAL A 87 2.06 -0.03 -12.84
C VAL A 87 2.40 -1.31 -13.60
N PRO A 88 1.49 -2.30 -13.67
CA PRO A 88 1.70 -3.48 -14.48
C PRO A 88 1.47 -3.20 -15.97
N VAL A 89 2.40 -3.61 -16.82
CA VAL A 89 2.34 -3.52 -18.29
C VAL A 89 2.79 -4.86 -18.87
N SER A 90 1.95 -5.48 -19.69
CA SER A 90 2.29 -6.73 -20.39
C SER A 90 2.87 -7.84 -19.50
N GLY A 91 2.42 -7.94 -18.25
CA GLY A 91 2.87 -8.94 -17.28
C GLY A 91 4.08 -8.55 -16.41
N ALA A 92 4.71 -7.40 -16.66
CA ALA A 92 5.81 -6.87 -15.86
C ALA A 92 5.41 -5.58 -15.12
N LEU A 93 6.17 -5.18 -14.10
CA LEU A 93 6.02 -3.87 -13.45
C LEU A 93 6.86 -2.84 -14.20
N SER A 94 6.24 -1.76 -14.66
CA SER A 94 6.91 -0.67 -15.37
C SER A 94 7.09 0.53 -14.46
N PHE A 95 8.35 0.81 -14.11
CA PHE A 95 8.70 2.02 -13.37
C PHE A 95 8.55 3.28 -14.23
N ASP A 96 8.86 3.19 -15.53
CA ASP A 96 8.70 4.31 -16.47
C ASP A 96 7.24 4.79 -16.54
N GLU A 97 6.27 3.87 -16.69
CA GLU A 97 4.85 4.22 -16.71
C GLU A 97 4.38 4.79 -15.37
N LEU A 98 4.95 4.32 -14.26
CA LEU A 98 4.69 4.89 -12.95
C LEU A 98 5.21 6.33 -12.84
N GLN A 99 6.40 6.63 -13.36
CA GLN A 99 6.94 7.99 -13.40
C GLN A 99 6.10 8.93 -14.26
N LEU A 100 5.58 8.44 -15.40
CA LEU A 100 4.67 9.21 -16.25
C LEU A 100 3.39 9.68 -15.53
N ARG A 101 3.01 9.04 -14.41
CA ARG A 101 1.87 9.46 -13.58
C ARG A 101 2.09 10.83 -12.92
N LEU A 102 3.33 11.23 -12.67
CA LEU A 102 3.68 12.50 -12.00
C LEU A 102 3.59 13.71 -12.94
N HIS A 103 2.56 13.75 -13.77
CA HIS A 103 2.35 14.79 -14.77
C HIS A 103 1.51 15.95 -14.22
N PRO A 104 1.82 17.22 -14.56
CA PRO A 104 1.05 18.38 -14.07
C PRO A 104 -0.41 18.40 -14.53
N ALA A 105 -0.68 18.01 -15.78
CA ALA A 105 -2.02 18.02 -16.37
C ALA A 105 -2.88 16.84 -15.91
N ALA A 106 -3.98 17.12 -15.20
CA ALA A 106 -4.91 16.10 -14.69
C ALA A 106 -5.56 15.24 -15.80
N SER A 107 -5.82 15.80 -16.98
CA SER A 107 -6.35 15.07 -18.13
C SER A 107 -5.38 13.98 -18.64
N ARG A 108 -4.07 14.29 -18.65
CA ARG A 108 -3.02 13.33 -19.01
C ARG A 108 -2.93 12.22 -17.97
N VAL A 109 -2.98 12.57 -16.68
CA VAL A 109 -3.03 11.59 -15.58
C VAL A 109 -4.25 10.67 -15.72
N ALA A 110 -5.44 11.22 -15.98
CA ALA A 110 -6.65 10.42 -16.16
C ALA A 110 -6.53 9.46 -17.36
N LYS A 111 -5.96 9.92 -18.48
CA LYS A 111 -5.71 9.08 -19.66
C LYS A 111 -4.74 7.93 -19.34
N LEU A 112 -3.63 8.23 -18.66
CA LEU A 112 -2.65 7.22 -18.24
C LEU A 112 -3.26 6.22 -17.25
N ALA A 113 -4.08 6.68 -16.30
CA ALA A 113 -4.75 5.83 -15.31
C ALA A 113 -5.67 4.78 -15.96
N LYS A 114 -6.28 5.17 -17.08
CA LYS A 114 -7.17 4.30 -17.84
C LYS A 114 -6.39 3.33 -18.75
N ALA A 115 -5.30 3.80 -19.35
CA ALA A 115 -4.48 3.00 -20.25
C ALA A 115 -3.66 1.95 -19.47
N HIS A 116 -2.97 2.39 -18.41
CA HIS A 116 -2.12 1.57 -17.56
C HIS A 116 -2.49 1.82 -16.08
N PRO A 117 -3.56 1.17 -15.58
CA PRO A 117 -4.01 1.35 -14.21
C PRO A 117 -2.95 0.92 -13.21
N ALA A 118 -2.78 1.70 -12.14
CA ALA A 118 -1.90 1.31 -11.06
C ALA A 118 -2.48 0.15 -10.23
N THR A 119 -1.60 -0.51 -9.50
CA THR A 119 -1.91 -1.46 -8.43
C THR A 119 -1.25 -0.96 -7.15
N TYR A 120 -1.99 -0.98 -6.05
CA TYR A 120 -1.47 -0.72 -4.71
C TYR A 120 -1.26 -2.04 -3.98
N ILE A 121 0.01 -2.40 -3.79
CA ILE A 121 0.43 -3.63 -3.12
C ILE A 121 0.69 -3.30 -1.65
N VAL A 122 -0.17 -3.78 -0.77
CA VAL A 122 -0.21 -3.41 0.65
C VAL A 122 0.58 -4.41 1.48
N PHE A 123 1.47 -3.91 2.33
CA PHE A 123 2.32 -4.74 3.20
C PHE A 123 2.15 -4.43 4.70
N ASP A 124 1.50 -3.33 5.09
CA ASP A 124 1.20 -3.05 6.50
C ASP A 124 -0.19 -2.42 6.72
N LEU A 125 -0.75 -2.66 7.91
CA LEU A 125 -1.97 -2.02 8.42
C LEU A 125 -1.62 -1.24 9.68
N LEU A 126 -1.66 0.08 9.60
CA LEU A 126 -1.20 0.97 10.66
C LEU A 126 -2.33 1.40 11.60
N ALA A 127 -3.56 1.47 11.09
CA ALA A 127 -4.76 1.77 11.87
C ALA A 127 -6.03 1.25 11.20
N GLU A 128 -7.04 0.91 12.00
CA GLU A 128 -8.39 0.52 11.56
C GLU A 128 -9.43 0.96 12.62
N ASN A 129 -10.52 1.60 12.20
CA ASN A 129 -11.68 1.94 13.06
C ASN A 129 -11.30 2.57 14.42
N GLY A 130 -10.42 3.57 14.40
CA GLY A 130 -9.99 4.29 15.61
C GLY A 130 -8.84 3.64 16.40
N GLN A 131 -8.44 2.41 16.06
CA GLN A 131 -7.31 1.72 16.71
C GLN A 131 -6.01 1.95 15.94
N VAL A 132 -4.91 2.16 16.68
CA VAL A 132 -3.55 2.37 16.13
C VAL A 132 -2.69 1.16 16.44
N PHE A 133 -2.02 0.62 15.43
CA PHE A 133 -1.23 -0.62 15.55
C PHE A 133 0.28 -0.41 15.52
N LEU A 134 0.77 0.84 15.51
CA LEU A 134 2.21 1.14 15.39
C LEU A 134 3.09 0.50 16.49
N LYS A 135 2.52 0.21 17.67
CA LYS A 135 3.23 -0.45 18.79
C LYS A 135 3.10 -1.98 18.78
N HIS A 136 2.33 -2.54 17.86
CA HIS A 136 2.16 -3.99 17.73
C HIS A 136 3.36 -4.60 16.99
N SER A 137 3.64 -5.88 17.26
CA SER A 137 4.65 -6.62 16.51
C SER A 137 4.29 -6.71 15.02
N LEU A 138 5.30 -6.86 14.15
CA LEU A 138 5.08 -7.05 12.70
C LEU A 138 4.15 -8.23 12.43
N ARG A 139 4.34 -9.35 13.15
CA ARG A 139 3.50 -10.55 13.02
C ARG A 139 2.03 -10.26 13.33
N ASP A 140 1.76 -9.48 14.37
CA ASP A 140 0.39 -9.14 14.74
C ASP A 140 -0.23 -8.20 13.72
N ARG A 141 0.50 -7.15 13.29
CA ARG A 141 0.02 -6.26 12.21
C ARG A 141 -0.24 -7.02 10.92
N ARG A 142 0.61 -7.99 10.58
CA ARG A 142 0.42 -8.85 9.41
C ARG A 142 -0.88 -9.66 9.48
N ARG A 143 -1.19 -10.26 10.63
CA ARG A 143 -2.47 -10.97 10.85
C ARG A 143 -3.68 -10.03 10.73
N LEU A 144 -3.56 -8.82 11.28
CA LEU A 144 -4.61 -7.80 11.15
C LEU A 144 -4.81 -7.40 9.68
N LEU A 145 -3.72 -7.19 8.93
CA LEU A 145 -3.74 -6.88 7.50
C LEU A 145 -4.35 -8.00 6.65
N GLU A 146 -4.00 -9.27 6.91
CA GLU A 146 -4.58 -10.42 6.22
C GLU A 146 -6.09 -10.53 6.46
N ARG A 147 -6.54 -10.31 7.71
CA ARG A 147 -7.97 -10.20 8.01
C ARG A 147 -8.60 -9.05 7.23
N PHE A 148 -7.99 -7.88 7.25
CA PHE A 148 -8.48 -6.69 6.55
C PHE A 148 -8.62 -6.94 5.04
N ALA A 149 -7.60 -7.50 4.40
CA ALA A 149 -7.59 -7.82 2.98
C ALA A 149 -8.69 -8.83 2.62
N ARG A 150 -8.86 -9.90 3.41
CA ARG A 150 -9.91 -10.90 3.18
C ARG A 150 -11.33 -10.31 3.20
N LEU A 151 -11.55 -9.28 4.01
CA LEU A 151 -12.85 -8.61 4.15
C LEU A 151 -13.06 -7.50 3.11
N ASN A 152 -11.99 -6.83 2.68
CA ASN A 152 -12.10 -5.60 1.90
C ASN A 152 -11.62 -5.72 0.44
N PHE A 153 -10.65 -6.58 0.13
CA PHE A 153 -10.00 -6.58 -1.19
C PHE A 153 -10.66 -7.49 -2.23
N ARG A 154 -11.65 -8.30 -1.85
CA ARG A 154 -12.29 -9.32 -2.73
C ARG A 154 -12.72 -8.78 -4.09
N SER A 155 -13.24 -7.55 -4.14
CA SER A 155 -13.72 -6.92 -5.37
C SER A 155 -12.79 -5.80 -5.88
N ALA A 156 -11.68 -5.54 -5.17
CA ALA A 156 -10.78 -4.43 -5.44
C ALA A 156 -9.62 -4.85 -6.34
N LYS A 157 -9.84 -4.92 -7.65
CA LYS A 157 -8.84 -5.39 -8.65
C LYS A 157 -7.49 -4.66 -8.60
N HIS A 158 -7.48 -3.41 -8.14
CA HIS A 158 -6.29 -2.55 -8.04
C HIS A 158 -5.58 -2.63 -6.69
N LEU A 159 -6.11 -3.38 -5.73
CA LEU A 159 -5.51 -3.54 -4.41
C LEU A 159 -5.07 -4.99 -4.23
N ARG A 160 -3.82 -5.18 -3.82
CA ARG A 160 -3.26 -6.52 -3.59
C ARG A 160 -2.60 -6.56 -2.23
N LEU A 161 -2.74 -7.71 -1.56
CA LEU A 161 -1.94 -7.99 -0.38
C LEU A 161 -0.56 -8.49 -0.84
N SER A 162 0.50 -7.88 -0.33
CA SER A 162 1.87 -8.36 -0.53
C SER A 162 1.99 -9.79 0.04
N PRO A 163 2.56 -10.76 -0.70
CA PRO A 163 2.78 -12.10 -0.17
C PRO A 163 3.88 -12.05 0.90
N THR A 164 3.80 -12.97 1.86
CA THR A 164 4.81 -13.09 2.89
C THR A 164 5.16 -14.55 3.14
N THR A 165 6.38 -14.80 3.60
CA THR A 165 6.85 -16.13 4.00
C THR A 165 7.81 -16.03 5.18
N THR A 166 7.88 -17.08 5.99
CA THR A 166 8.96 -17.26 6.98
C THR A 166 9.99 -18.30 6.50
N ASP A 167 9.78 -18.88 5.32
CA ASP A 167 10.71 -19.80 4.69
C ASP A 167 11.74 -19.04 3.85
N TYR A 168 13.00 -19.13 4.29
CA TYR A 168 14.14 -18.53 3.61
C TYR A 168 14.26 -18.97 2.14
N ARG A 169 14.00 -20.25 1.83
CA ARG A 169 14.15 -20.75 0.44
C ARG A 169 13.13 -20.13 -0.50
N THR A 170 11.92 -19.88 0.00
CA THR A 170 10.90 -19.14 -0.74
C THR A 170 11.32 -17.68 -0.93
N ALA A 171 11.86 -17.04 0.12
CA ALA A 171 12.34 -15.67 0.03
C ALA A 171 13.50 -15.53 -0.98
N ASP A 172 14.51 -16.40 -0.93
CA ASP A 172 15.66 -16.41 -1.84
C ASP A 172 15.25 -16.46 -3.33
N LYS A 173 14.14 -17.14 -3.66
CA LYS A 173 13.60 -17.15 -5.03
C LYS A 173 13.00 -15.82 -5.48
N TRP A 174 12.62 -14.93 -4.57
CA TRP A 174 12.10 -13.60 -4.91
C TRP A 174 13.21 -12.58 -5.18
N PHE A 175 14.43 -12.85 -4.72
CA PHE A 175 15.59 -11.97 -4.88
C PHE A 175 16.54 -12.42 -6.00
N LYS A 176 16.20 -13.49 -6.72
CA LYS A 176 16.90 -13.99 -7.92
C LYS A 176 16.11 -13.61 -9.17
#